data_AF-A0AAJ2G804-F1
#
_entry.id   AF-A0AAJ2G804-F1
#
_cell.length_a   1.000
_cell.length_b   1.000
_cell.length_c   1.000
_cell.angle_alpha   90.00
_cell.angle_beta   90.00
_cell.angle_gamma   90.00
#
_symmetry.space_group_name_H-M   'P 1'
#
loop_
_entity.id
_entity.type
_entity.pdbx_description
1 polymer ?
#
loop_
_entity_poly.entity_id
_entity_poly.type
_entity_poly.pdbx_seq_one_letter_code
_entity_poly.pdbx_strand_id
1 'polypeptide(L)'
;MKTRPLVKIAAMSAVFITAMAFSCQDHHIPDPVTHCERVDGGARAFPCEFEIVKLEFLRGTTNQVVSTFRPGDATVALPINASQAYFWLSMHSSVYLQYRVRVHVKRIAPASSQPIDGYELVYYRMAPIVPGYPPVYDDVVNEPGVVQSAGNTLPLSPAKRPVTFDMPVGETRTAELLVTLGFDYEMLGGVYSGEMVIGVVNNTTALKLFGAPYNYNRGRDIQEARLSFVPEPTCEQNANCQILNQGMWQAPDWPY
;
A
#
# COMPACT_ATOMS: atom_id res chain seq x y z
N MET A 1 -33.49 50.67 36.19
CA MET A 1 -32.13 50.18 35.84
C MET A 1 -32.23 48.85 35.11
N LYS A 2 -31.91 48.81 33.80
CA LYS A 2 -31.95 47.62 32.92
C LYS A 2 -30.52 47.18 32.58
N THR A 3 -29.78 46.59 33.53
CA THR A 3 -28.39 46.13 33.35
C THR A 3 -28.26 44.64 33.03
N ARG A 4 -29.38 43.92 32.87
CA ARG A 4 -29.40 42.46 32.66
C ARG A 4 -28.85 41.91 31.32
N PRO A 5 -28.81 42.64 30.18
CA PRO A 5 -28.34 42.04 28.92
C PRO A 5 -26.81 42.00 28.80
N LEU A 6 -26.09 43.00 29.31
CA LEU A 6 -24.63 43.08 29.23
C LEU A 6 -23.94 41.95 30.01
N VAL A 7 -24.46 41.62 31.19
CA VAL A 7 -23.90 40.54 32.04
C VAL A 7 -24.02 39.17 31.35
N LYS A 8 -25.11 38.93 30.60
CA LYS A 8 -25.31 37.66 29.87
C LYS A 8 -24.37 37.52 28.68
N ILE A 9 -24.12 38.61 27.94
CA ILE A 9 -23.21 38.62 26.80
C ILE A 9 -21.76 38.41 27.26
N ALA A 10 -21.36 39.06 28.36
CA ALA A 10 -20.04 38.87 28.95
C ALA A 10 -19.82 37.43 29.42
N ALA A 11 -20.82 36.82 30.07
CA ALA A 11 -20.75 35.43 30.52
C ALA A 11 -20.65 34.43 29.36
N MET A 12 -21.45 34.58 28.29
CA MET A 12 -21.34 33.69 27.12
C MET A 12 -20.02 33.85 26.37
N SER A 13 -19.50 35.09 26.26
CA SER A 13 -18.20 35.34 25.63
C SER A 13 -17.06 34.70 26.43
N ALA A 14 -17.12 34.77 27.77
CA ALA A 14 -16.14 34.12 28.63
C ALA A 14 -16.17 32.59 28.47
N VAL A 15 -17.35 31.97 28.40
CA VAL A 15 -17.46 30.52 28.15
C VAL A 15 -16.88 30.14 26.80
N PHE A 16 -17.15 30.91 25.74
CA PHE A 16 -16.60 30.65 24.41
C PHE A 16 -15.08 30.80 24.35
N ILE A 17 -14.51 31.86 24.94
CA ILE A 17 -13.06 32.08 24.99
C ILE A 17 -12.39 30.97 25.80
N THR A 18 -13.00 30.56 26.91
CA THR A 18 -12.47 29.49 27.76
C THR A 18 -12.52 28.14 27.04
N ALA A 19 -13.61 27.83 26.32
CA ALA A 19 -13.71 26.63 25.49
C ALA A 19 -12.69 26.60 24.35
N MET A 20 -12.42 27.73 23.69
CA MET A 20 -11.36 27.82 22.68
C MET A 20 -9.96 27.70 23.29
N ALA A 21 -9.73 28.25 24.48
CA ALA A 21 -8.42 28.17 25.16
C ALA A 21 -8.10 26.73 25.58
N PHE A 22 -9.07 26.01 26.14
CA PHE A 22 -8.90 24.59 26.49
C PHE A 22 -8.88 23.65 25.27
N SER A 23 -9.41 24.06 24.13
CA SER A 23 -9.26 23.32 22.87
C SER A 23 -7.82 23.33 22.33
N CYS A 24 -6.94 24.22 22.80
CA CYS A 24 -5.61 24.42 22.23
C CYS A 24 -4.44 23.91 23.11
N GLN A 25 -4.69 23.38 24.31
CA GLN A 25 -3.62 23.18 25.30
C GLN A 25 -3.30 21.73 25.71
N ASP A 26 -3.94 20.70 25.16
CA ASP A 26 -3.69 19.33 25.64
C ASP A 26 -3.59 18.26 24.56
N HIS A 27 -2.92 18.61 23.47
CA HIS A 27 -2.39 17.61 22.55
C HIS A 27 -0.87 17.73 22.58
N HIS A 28 -0.24 17.05 23.54
CA HIS A 28 1.16 16.67 23.36
C HIS A 28 1.19 15.77 22.13
N ILE A 29 1.44 16.38 20.98
CA ILE A 29 1.72 15.67 19.73
C ILE A 29 3.11 15.11 19.96
N PRO A 30 3.28 13.77 20.04
CA PRO A 30 4.60 13.18 20.14
C PRO A 30 5.47 13.72 19.01
N ASP A 31 6.78 13.86 19.25
CA ASP A 31 7.70 14.22 18.17
C ASP A 31 7.41 13.31 16.97
N PRO A 32 7.28 13.88 15.76
CA PRO A 32 6.87 13.12 14.60
C PRO A 32 7.82 11.94 14.43
N VAL A 33 7.26 10.73 14.44
CA VAL A 33 8.03 9.54 14.11
C VAL A 33 8.51 9.74 12.68
N THR A 34 9.83 9.73 12.49
CA THR A 34 10.46 9.88 11.18
C THR A 34 9.84 8.90 10.18
N HIS A 35 9.53 9.38 8.97
CA HIS A 35 8.86 8.63 7.90
C HIS A 35 7.35 8.37 8.10
N CYS A 36 6.70 9.05 9.04
CA CYS A 36 5.24 8.97 9.25
C CYS A 36 4.49 10.17 8.66
N GLU A 37 4.74 10.47 7.39
CA GLU A 37 4.12 11.59 6.67
C GLU A 37 3.08 11.08 5.68
N ARG A 38 2.06 11.90 5.44
CA ARG A 38 1.10 11.70 4.36
C ARG A 38 1.79 11.86 3.00
N VAL A 39 1.16 11.39 1.93
CA VAL A 39 1.68 11.54 0.55
C VAL A 39 1.92 13.01 0.17
N ASP A 40 1.15 13.95 0.73
CA ASP A 40 1.31 15.38 0.50
C ASP A 40 2.38 16.04 1.40
N GLY A 41 3.12 15.26 2.20
CA GLY A 41 4.12 15.74 3.16
C GLY A 41 3.52 16.28 4.46
N GLY A 42 2.19 16.27 4.61
CA GLY A 42 1.53 16.66 5.86
C GLY A 42 1.75 15.60 6.96
N ALA A 43 1.69 16.03 8.21
CA ALA A 43 1.72 15.10 9.34
C ALA A 43 0.49 14.17 9.32
N ARG A 44 0.68 12.89 9.69
CA ARG A 44 -0.43 11.98 9.95
C ARG A 44 -1.11 12.33 11.28
N ALA A 45 -2.42 12.10 11.36
CA ALA A 45 -3.22 12.33 12.56
C ALA A 45 -2.93 11.32 13.67
N PHE A 46 -2.47 10.11 13.28
CA PHE A 46 -2.03 9.06 14.19
C PHE A 46 -0.58 8.69 13.86
N PRO A 47 0.26 8.38 14.86
CA PRO A 47 1.61 7.90 14.63
C PRO A 47 1.58 6.53 13.95
N CYS A 48 2.57 6.29 13.12
CA CYS A 48 2.76 5.03 12.40
C CYS A 48 3.18 3.97 13.40
N GLU A 49 2.45 2.87 13.43
CA GLU A 49 2.72 1.76 14.35
C GLU A 49 3.89 0.88 13.86
N PHE A 50 4.08 0.84 12.54
CA PHE A 50 5.01 -0.06 11.88
C PHE A 50 5.89 0.63 10.85
N GLU A 51 6.97 -0.04 10.49
CA GLU A 51 7.86 0.27 9.39
C GLU A 51 8.10 -1.03 8.59
N ILE A 52 8.06 -0.96 7.26
CA ILE A 52 8.49 -2.06 6.40
C ILE A 52 9.99 -1.93 6.18
N VAL A 53 10.77 -2.80 6.80
CA VAL A 53 12.24 -2.77 6.79
C VAL A 53 12.80 -3.23 5.45
N LYS A 54 12.19 -4.27 4.86
CA LYS A 54 12.56 -4.81 3.54
C LYS A 54 11.50 -5.77 3.02
N LEU A 55 11.57 -6.04 1.73
CA LEU A 55 10.86 -7.09 1.04
C LEU A 55 11.87 -8.13 0.54
N GLU A 56 11.56 -9.40 0.70
CA GLU A 56 12.31 -10.51 0.10
C GLU A 56 11.38 -11.25 -0.86
N PHE A 57 11.71 -11.23 -2.14
CA PHE A 57 11.02 -12.02 -3.15
C PHE A 57 11.58 -13.44 -3.11
N LEU A 58 10.70 -14.41 -2.96
CA LEU A 58 11.04 -15.82 -2.84
C LEU A 58 10.76 -16.53 -4.16
N ARG A 59 11.63 -17.48 -4.52
CA ARG A 59 11.41 -18.37 -5.66
C ARG A 59 10.17 -19.24 -5.38
N GLY A 60 9.18 -19.24 -6.25
CA GLY A 60 7.86 -19.81 -5.98
C GLY A 60 7.83 -21.21 -5.37
N THR A 61 8.70 -22.12 -5.82
CA THR A 61 8.76 -23.53 -5.35
C THR A 61 9.64 -23.76 -4.12
N THR A 62 10.37 -22.74 -3.65
CA THR A 62 11.33 -22.86 -2.53
C THR A 62 11.19 -21.66 -1.58
N ASN A 63 11.97 -21.62 -0.51
CA ASN A 63 12.09 -20.43 0.34
C ASN A 63 13.38 -19.64 0.03
N GLN A 64 13.99 -19.88 -1.13
CA GLN A 64 15.18 -19.15 -1.59
C GLN A 64 14.80 -17.71 -1.92
N VAL A 65 15.52 -16.75 -1.33
CA VAL A 65 15.40 -15.33 -1.68
C VAL A 65 16.06 -15.11 -3.04
N VAL A 66 15.31 -14.56 -4.00
CA VAL A 66 15.80 -14.22 -5.35
C VAL A 66 16.07 -12.74 -5.53
N SER A 67 15.39 -11.90 -4.76
CA SER A 67 15.59 -10.46 -4.78
C SER A 67 15.24 -9.87 -3.42
N THR A 68 15.93 -8.81 -3.03
CA THR A 68 15.66 -8.06 -1.81
C THR A 68 15.52 -6.59 -2.16
N PHE A 69 14.45 -5.98 -1.69
CA PHE A 69 14.16 -4.56 -1.88
C PHE A 69 14.08 -3.86 -0.52
N ARG A 70 14.69 -2.70 -0.39
CA ARG A 70 14.79 -1.92 0.86
C ARG A 70 14.22 -0.50 0.66
N PRO A 71 13.79 0.18 1.74
CA PRO A 71 13.51 1.61 1.70
C PRO A 71 14.67 2.39 1.08
N GLY A 72 14.37 3.18 0.05
CA GLY A 72 15.35 3.96 -0.71
C GLY A 72 15.76 3.35 -2.05
N ASP A 73 15.50 2.06 -2.27
CA ASP A 73 15.65 1.46 -3.59
C ASP A 73 14.54 1.99 -4.53
N ALA A 74 14.84 2.22 -5.80
CA ALA A 74 13.85 2.72 -6.77
C ALA A 74 13.15 1.56 -7.51
N THR A 75 13.91 0.53 -7.85
CA THR A 75 13.47 -0.61 -8.66
C THR A 75 13.85 -1.93 -8.00
N VAL A 76 13.16 -3.01 -8.38
CA VAL A 76 13.52 -4.37 -7.97
C VAL A 76 13.58 -5.29 -9.18
N ALA A 77 14.75 -5.86 -9.42
CA ALA A 77 14.95 -6.89 -10.43
C ALA A 77 14.26 -8.19 -9.97
N LEU A 78 13.32 -8.69 -10.77
CA LEU A 78 12.51 -9.88 -10.47
C LEU A 78 12.67 -10.93 -11.56
N PRO A 79 13.43 -12.02 -11.31
CA PRO A 79 13.61 -13.07 -12.30
C PRO A 79 12.28 -13.75 -12.62
N ILE A 80 11.88 -13.77 -13.89
CA ILE A 80 10.60 -14.36 -14.33
C ILE A 80 10.54 -15.85 -13.97
N ASN A 81 11.67 -16.56 -14.08
CA ASN A 81 11.80 -17.97 -13.70
C ASN A 81 11.70 -18.23 -12.17
N ALA A 82 11.64 -17.18 -11.36
CA ALA A 82 11.40 -17.27 -9.93
C ALA A 82 9.93 -17.06 -9.55
N SER A 83 9.06 -16.69 -10.50
CA SER A 83 7.64 -16.57 -10.21
C SER A 83 7.05 -17.91 -9.79
N GLN A 84 6.08 -17.87 -8.87
CA GLN A 84 5.29 -19.04 -8.48
C GLN A 84 4.29 -19.43 -9.56
N ALA A 85 3.74 -18.44 -10.25
CA ALA A 85 2.83 -18.66 -11.36
C ALA A 85 3.11 -17.67 -12.49
N TYR A 86 2.77 -18.10 -13.68
CA TYR A 86 2.88 -17.37 -14.94
C TYR A 86 1.57 -17.53 -15.69
N PHE A 87 0.91 -16.41 -16.01
CA PHE A 87 -0.32 -16.41 -16.79
C PHE A 87 -0.14 -15.51 -18.01
N TRP A 88 -0.35 -16.07 -19.19
CA TRP A 88 -0.37 -15.33 -20.44
C TRP A 88 -1.83 -15.09 -20.87
N LEU A 89 -2.24 -13.82 -20.98
CA LEU A 89 -3.55 -13.46 -21.52
C LEU A 89 -3.38 -12.97 -22.96
N SER A 90 -3.63 -13.88 -23.91
CA SER A 90 -3.46 -13.62 -25.35
C SER A 90 -4.34 -12.49 -25.89
N MET A 91 -5.50 -12.24 -25.28
CA MET A 91 -6.44 -11.20 -25.74
C MET A 91 -6.01 -9.77 -25.38
N HIS A 92 -5.08 -9.60 -24.44
CA HIS A 92 -4.64 -8.29 -23.96
C HIS A 92 -3.14 -8.07 -24.10
N SER A 93 -2.43 -9.05 -24.69
CA SER A 93 -0.97 -9.10 -24.71
C SER A 93 -0.36 -8.82 -23.33
N SER A 94 -1.00 -9.34 -22.27
CA SER A 94 -0.58 -9.12 -20.89
C SER A 94 -0.02 -10.40 -20.29
N VAL A 95 1.02 -10.27 -19.48
CA VAL A 95 1.57 -11.35 -18.65
C VAL A 95 1.36 -11.03 -17.19
N TYR A 96 0.91 -12.01 -16.43
CA TYR A 96 0.83 -11.92 -14.98
C TYR A 96 1.84 -12.86 -14.35
N LEU A 97 2.71 -12.30 -13.51
CA LEU A 97 3.70 -13.02 -12.72
C LEU A 97 3.29 -12.95 -11.25
N GLN A 98 3.16 -14.10 -10.60
CA GLN A 98 2.89 -14.15 -9.17
C GLN A 98 4.16 -14.46 -8.39
N TYR A 99 4.50 -13.65 -7.39
CA TYR A 99 5.65 -13.86 -6.52
C TYR A 99 5.21 -14.07 -5.07
N ARG A 100 5.91 -14.98 -4.38
CA ARG A 100 5.86 -15.05 -2.92
C ARG A 100 6.77 -13.97 -2.36
N VAL A 101 6.22 -13.07 -1.55
CA VAL A 101 6.96 -11.96 -0.96
C VAL A 101 6.92 -12.10 0.55
N ARG A 102 8.11 -12.11 1.17
CA ARG A 102 8.26 -12.01 2.62
C ARG A 102 8.53 -10.56 3.00
N VAL A 103 7.61 -9.99 3.76
CA VAL A 103 7.67 -8.62 4.26
C VAL A 103 8.27 -8.64 5.66
N HIS A 104 9.31 -7.84 5.89
CA HIS A 104 9.91 -7.66 7.21
C HIS A 104 9.32 -6.39 7.82
N VAL A 105 8.46 -6.55 8.82
CA VAL A 105 7.73 -5.47 9.47
C VAL A 105 8.31 -5.27 10.86
N LYS A 106 8.74 -4.04 11.17
CA LYS A 106 9.22 -3.63 12.49
C LYS A 106 8.15 -2.79 13.17
N ARG A 107 7.89 -3.04 14.45
CA ARG A 107 7.04 -2.16 15.25
C ARG A 107 7.84 -0.98 15.76
N ILE A 108 7.34 0.24 15.54
CA ILE A 108 8.02 1.49 15.91
C ILE A 108 7.23 2.32 16.93
N ALA A 109 5.93 2.05 17.10
CA ALA A 109 5.11 2.71 18.11
C ALA A 109 4.03 1.76 18.69
N PRO A 110 3.47 2.07 19.87
CA PRO A 110 2.26 1.45 20.38
C PRO A 110 1.08 1.60 19.40
N ALA A 111 0.06 0.76 19.54
CA ALA A 111 -1.09 0.80 18.65
C ALA A 111 -1.90 2.08 18.89
N SER A 112 -2.19 2.83 17.83
CA SER A 112 -3.01 4.05 17.88
C SER A 112 -4.48 3.71 18.15
N SER A 113 -4.92 2.54 17.66
CA SER A 113 -6.21 1.95 17.99
C SER A 113 -6.04 0.44 18.14
N GLN A 114 -6.75 -0.16 19.09
CA GLN A 114 -6.77 -1.63 19.20
C GLN A 114 -7.37 -2.22 17.93
N PRO A 115 -6.65 -3.07 17.19
CA PRO A 115 -7.18 -3.70 15.99
C PRO A 115 -8.26 -4.72 16.36
N ILE A 116 -9.45 -4.62 15.75
CA ILE A 116 -10.57 -5.53 16.04
C ILE A 116 -10.34 -6.94 15.48
N ASP A 117 -9.60 -7.06 14.36
CA ASP A 117 -9.29 -8.34 13.72
C ASP A 117 -7.79 -8.54 13.42
N GLY A 118 -6.92 -7.70 13.99
CA GLY A 118 -5.49 -7.66 13.64
C GLY A 118 -5.19 -6.65 12.53
N TYR A 119 -4.05 -6.83 11.86
CA TYR A 119 -3.56 -5.94 10.82
C TYR A 119 -3.65 -6.58 9.45
N GLU A 120 -3.80 -5.80 8.40
CA GLU A 120 -3.81 -6.32 7.04
C GLU A 120 -2.52 -5.97 6.31
N LEU A 121 -1.98 -6.93 5.55
CA LEU A 121 -0.92 -6.67 4.59
C LEU A 121 -1.53 -6.47 3.22
N VAL A 122 -1.63 -5.23 2.78
CA VAL A 122 -2.23 -4.92 1.49
C VAL A 122 -1.15 -4.69 0.45
N TYR A 123 -1.48 -4.98 -0.81
CA TYR A 123 -0.70 -4.48 -1.94
C TYR A 123 -1.61 -3.94 -3.03
N TYR A 124 -1.11 -2.95 -3.75
CA TYR A 124 -1.75 -2.39 -4.93
C TYR A 124 -0.71 -1.84 -5.92
N ARG A 125 -0.97 -2.02 -7.20
CA ARG A 125 -0.44 -1.25 -8.31
C ARG A 125 -1.02 0.16 -8.33
N MET A 126 -0.17 1.13 -8.56
CA MET A 126 -0.57 2.50 -8.83
C MET A 126 -0.56 2.78 -10.32
N ALA A 127 -1.64 3.39 -10.81
CA ALA A 127 -1.67 3.93 -12.16
C ALA A 127 -0.58 5.02 -12.32
N PRO A 128 0.06 5.10 -13.49
CA PRO A 128 0.99 6.18 -13.78
C PRO A 128 0.29 7.54 -13.68
N ILE A 129 1.00 8.55 -13.16
CA ILE A 129 0.49 9.92 -13.10
C ILE A 129 0.36 10.44 -14.53
N VAL A 130 -0.88 10.69 -14.97
CA VAL A 130 -1.15 11.32 -16.28
C VAL A 130 -1.18 12.84 -16.10
N PRO A 131 -0.30 13.61 -16.75
CA PRO A 131 -0.33 15.07 -16.67
C PRO A 131 -1.70 15.64 -17.07
N GLY A 132 -2.24 16.57 -16.29
CA GLY A 132 -3.55 17.18 -16.52
C GLY A 132 -4.72 16.45 -15.86
N TYR A 133 -4.48 15.27 -15.28
CA TYR A 133 -5.45 14.58 -14.42
C TYR A 133 -4.87 14.51 -13.00
N PRO A 134 -5.67 14.76 -11.94
CA PRO A 134 -5.23 14.41 -10.60
C PRO A 134 -4.90 12.91 -10.59
N PRO A 135 -3.92 12.44 -9.79
CA PRO A 135 -3.66 11.01 -9.67
C PRO A 135 -4.94 10.32 -9.20
N VAL A 136 -5.67 9.72 -10.15
CA VAL A 136 -6.81 8.86 -9.89
C VAL A 136 -6.18 7.52 -9.54
N TYR A 137 -6.25 7.16 -8.27
CA TYR A 137 -5.84 5.85 -7.82
C TYR A 137 -6.83 4.86 -8.40
N ASP A 138 -6.40 4.10 -9.41
CA ASP A 138 -7.18 2.99 -9.93
C ASP A 138 -7.22 1.93 -8.82
N ASP A 139 -8.42 1.60 -8.34
CA ASP A 139 -8.60 0.46 -7.44
C ASP A 139 -8.05 -0.75 -8.17
N VAL A 140 -7.01 -1.34 -7.59
CA VAL A 140 -6.36 -2.50 -8.20
C VAL A 140 -7.38 -3.60 -8.27
N VAL A 141 -7.75 -3.89 -9.52
CA VAL A 141 -8.52 -5.04 -9.95
C VAL A 141 -7.78 -6.28 -9.48
N ASN A 142 -8.05 -6.68 -8.25
CA ASN A 142 -7.68 -7.97 -7.72
C ASN A 142 -8.82 -8.92 -8.03
N GLU A 143 -8.85 -9.43 -9.25
CA GLU A 143 -9.22 -10.81 -9.61
C GLU A 143 -9.10 -10.96 -11.14
N PRO A 144 -8.41 -11.97 -11.67
CA PRO A 144 -8.56 -12.36 -13.07
C PRO A 144 -9.96 -12.98 -13.24
N GLY A 145 -10.97 -12.13 -13.43
CA GLY A 145 -12.36 -12.55 -13.64
C GLY A 145 -13.45 -11.61 -13.13
N VAL A 146 -13.12 -10.60 -12.31
CA VAL A 146 -14.14 -9.68 -11.77
C VAL A 146 -13.80 -8.24 -12.16
N VAL A 147 -14.47 -7.76 -13.21
CA VAL A 147 -14.58 -6.34 -13.51
C VAL A 147 -15.43 -5.71 -12.41
N GLN A 148 -14.82 -5.26 -11.32
CA GLN A 148 -15.52 -4.33 -10.40
C GLN A 148 -15.51 -2.96 -11.05
N SER A 149 -16.68 -2.62 -11.60
CA SER A 149 -17.00 -1.31 -12.15
C SER A 149 -16.71 -0.22 -11.12
N ALA A 150 -16.04 0.85 -11.57
CA ALA A 150 -15.69 2.04 -10.81
C ALA A 150 -16.78 2.46 -9.80
N GLY A 151 -16.45 2.45 -8.51
CA GLY A 151 -17.34 2.96 -7.49
C GLY A 151 -16.84 2.73 -6.07
N ASN A 152 -16.03 3.65 -5.53
CA ASN A 152 -15.80 3.95 -4.11
C ASN A 152 -15.61 2.80 -3.09
N THR A 153 -15.42 1.56 -3.53
CA THR A 153 -15.10 0.43 -2.66
C THR A 153 -13.59 0.33 -2.57
N LEU A 154 -13.07 0.47 -1.35
CA LEU A 154 -11.67 0.22 -1.00
C LEU A 154 -11.12 -0.94 -1.86
N PRO A 155 -9.92 -0.81 -2.45
CA PRO A 155 -9.35 -1.89 -3.23
C PRO A 155 -9.23 -3.07 -2.29
N LEU A 156 -10.09 -4.08 -2.48
CA LEU A 156 -10.07 -5.32 -1.73
C LEU A 156 -8.75 -5.98 -2.09
N SER A 157 -7.75 -5.76 -1.25
CA SER A 157 -6.50 -6.49 -1.37
C SER A 157 -6.82 -7.97 -1.12
N PRO A 158 -6.29 -8.90 -1.93
CA PRO A 158 -6.54 -10.34 -1.78
C PRO A 158 -5.87 -10.91 -0.52
N ALA A 159 -5.25 -10.07 0.31
CA ALA A 159 -4.81 -10.42 1.65
C ALA A 159 -5.98 -10.54 2.64
N LYS A 160 -6.87 -11.50 2.36
CA LYS A 160 -8.08 -11.79 3.13
C LYS A 160 -7.82 -12.38 4.53
N ARG A 161 -6.56 -12.53 4.93
CA ARG A 161 -6.21 -13.03 6.26
C ARG A 161 -5.53 -11.92 7.04
N PRO A 162 -6.21 -11.40 8.08
CA PRO A 162 -5.54 -10.55 9.03
C PRO A 162 -4.28 -11.23 9.56
N VAL A 163 -3.20 -10.47 9.64
CA VAL A 163 -1.93 -10.85 10.23
C VAL A 163 -1.90 -10.27 11.64
N THR A 164 -1.73 -11.15 12.62
CA THR A 164 -1.59 -10.73 14.01
C THR A 164 -0.15 -10.29 14.26
N PHE A 165 0.09 -8.98 14.24
CA PHE A 165 1.36 -8.38 14.70
C PHE A 165 1.32 -8.04 16.20
N ASP A 166 1.07 -9.03 17.05
CA ASP A 166 1.22 -8.87 18.49
C ASP A 166 2.72 -8.93 18.86
N MET A 167 3.41 -7.81 18.65
CA MET A 167 4.84 -7.66 18.89
C MET A 167 5.15 -6.40 19.72
N PRO A 168 6.12 -6.43 20.64
CA PRO A 168 6.61 -5.25 21.36
C PRO A 168 7.24 -4.24 20.41
N VAL A 169 7.28 -2.97 20.84
CA VAL A 169 7.97 -1.90 20.09
C VAL A 169 9.46 -2.25 19.97
N GLY A 170 10.00 -2.17 18.76
CA GLY A 170 11.38 -2.54 18.42
C GLY A 170 11.52 -3.95 17.81
N GLU A 171 10.54 -4.85 18.00
CA GLU A 171 10.58 -6.19 17.40
C GLU A 171 10.31 -6.12 15.89
N THR A 172 10.97 -7.01 15.14
CA THR A 172 10.74 -7.22 13.72
C THR A 172 10.20 -8.62 13.49
N ARG A 173 9.10 -8.72 12.74
CA ARG A 173 8.50 -9.99 12.31
C ARG A 173 8.40 -10.06 10.81
N THR A 174 8.31 -11.29 10.32
CA THR A 174 8.09 -11.55 8.91
C THR A 174 6.69 -12.05 8.66
N ALA A 175 6.11 -11.63 7.56
CA ALA A 175 4.84 -12.15 7.06
C ALA A 175 4.94 -12.34 5.55
N GLU A 176 4.19 -13.30 5.01
CA GLU A 176 4.24 -13.64 3.58
C GLU A 176 2.93 -13.26 2.89
N LEU A 177 3.04 -12.73 1.67
CA LEU A 177 1.92 -12.51 0.76
C LEU A 177 2.25 -12.97 -0.65
N LEU A 178 1.21 -13.22 -1.43
CA LEU A 178 1.32 -13.42 -2.88
C LEU A 178 1.07 -12.10 -3.59
N VAL A 179 2.06 -11.65 -4.35
CA VAL A 179 1.97 -10.42 -5.15
C VAL A 179 1.85 -10.83 -6.61
N THR A 180 0.73 -10.47 -7.25
CA THR A 180 0.53 -10.64 -8.69
C THR A 180 0.89 -9.34 -9.40
N LEU A 181 1.80 -9.42 -10.38
CA LEU A 181 2.29 -8.31 -11.18
C LEU A 181 1.85 -8.50 -12.63
N GLY A 182 1.11 -7.54 -13.19
CA GLY A 182 0.72 -7.52 -14.60
C GLY A 182 1.68 -6.67 -15.44
N PHE A 183 2.09 -7.19 -16.60
CA PHE A 183 2.97 -6.54 -17.58
C PHE A 183 2.26 -6.53 -18.94
N ASP A 184 2.13 -5.35 -19.55
CA ASP A 184 1.54 -5.21 -20.88
C ASP A 184 2.66 -5.21 -21.94
N TYR A 185 2.53 -6.07 -22.95
CA TYR A 185 3.54 -6.26 -24.01
C TYR A 185 3.20 -5.50 -25.30
N GLU A 186 1.97 -5.00 -25.44
CA GLU A 186 1.45 -4.42 -26.69
C GLU A 186 2.14 -3.11 -27.11
N MET A 187 2.94 -2.48 -26.24
CA MET A 187 3.69 -1.27 -26.56
C MET A 187 5.20 -1.43 -26.32
N LEU A 188 5.92 -1.87 -27.36
CA LEU A 188 7.33 -1.55 -27.61
C LEU A 188 8.37 -1.90 -26.52
N GLY A 189 8.23 -3.04 -25.84
CA GLY A 189 9.34 -3.60 -25.02
C GLY A 189 9.02 -4.02 -23.59
N GLY A 190 7.79 -4.47 -23.29
CA GLY A 190 7.43 -5.02 -21.98
C GLY A 190 7.54 -3.98 -20.87
N VAL A 191 6.71 -2.94 -20.93
CA VAL A 191 6.74 -1.88 -19.93
C VAL A 191 5.82 -2.27 -18.77
N TYR A 192 6.41 -2.44 -17.58
CA TYR A 192 5.61 -2.41 -16.37
C TYR A 192 5.06 -1.00 -16.17
N SER A 193 3.74 -0.88 -16.22
CA SER A 193 3.07 0.42 -16.08
C SER A 193 2.70 0.59 -14.60
N GLY A 194 3.60 1.11 -13.78
CA GLY A 194 3.23 1.62 -12.46
C GLY A 194 4.22 1.40 -11.32
N GLU A 195 3.88 2.01 -10.19
CA GLU A 195 4.52 1.82 -8.89
C GLU A 195 3.72 0.77 -8.13
N MET A 196 4.37 -0.24 -7.56
CA MET A 196 3.74 -1.16 -6.62
C MET A 196 3.91 -0.65 -5.21
N VAL A 197 2.84 -0.71 -4.42
CA VAL A 197 2.86 -0.37 -3.00
C VAL A 197 2.46 -1.59 -2.21
N ILE A 198 3.30 -2.00 -1.26
CA ILE A 198 2.95 -2.93 -0.19
C ILE A 198 2.80 -2.12 1.08
N GLY A 199 1.75 -2.36 1.86
CA GLY A 199 1.53 -1.65 3.11
C GLY A 199 0.91 -2.47 4.22
N VAL A 200 1.03 -1.97 5.44
CA VAL A 200 0.37 -2.49 6.65
C VAL A 200 -0.80 -1.57 6.98
N VAL A 201 -1.97 -2.14 7.24
CA VAL A 201 -3.19 -1.39 7.58
C VAL A 201 -3.71 -1.85 8.93
N ASN A 202 -3.98 -0.90 9.83
CA ASN A 202 -4.83 -1.13 11.00
C ASN A 202 -6.26 -0.73 10.62
N ASN A 203 -7.15 -1.72 10.41
CA ASN A 203 -8.52 -1.45 9.94
C ASN A 203 -9.29 -0.48 10.85
N THR A 204 -9.08 -0.58 12.16
CA THR A 204 -9.74 0.31 13.12
C THR A 204 -9.24 1.74 12.99
N THR A 205 -7.93 1.95 12.80
CA THR A 205 -7.37 3.28 12.55
C THR A 205 -7.76 3.81 11.17
N ALA A 206 -7.76 2.96 10.13
CA ALA A 206 -8.16 3.33 8.78
C ALA A 206 -9.60 3.85 8.71
N LEU A 207 -10.55 3.20 9.40
CA LEU A 207 -11.93 3.67 9.50
C LEU A 207 -12.03 5.06 10.13
N LYS A 208 -11.23 5.34 11.17
CA LYS A 208 -11.18 6.68 11.79
C LYS A 208 -10.61 7.72 10.83
N LEU A 209 -9.52 7.37 10.13
CA LEU A 209 -8.86 8.26 9.17
C LEU A 209 -9.76 8.60 7.97
N PHE A 210 -10.60 7.65 7.53
CA PHE A 210 -11.55 7.89 6.44
C PHE A 210 -12.69 8.83 6.85
N GLY A 211 -13.13 8.75 8.10
CA GLY A 211 -14.19 9.60 8.63
C GLY A 211 -13.76 11.04 8.92
N ALA A 212 -14.76 11.90 9.16
CA ALA A 212 -14.53 13.21 9.73
C ALA A 212 -13.88 13.07 11.14
N PRO A 213 -12.97 13.98 11.53
CA PRO A 213 -12.56 15.18 10.82
C PRO A 213 -11.41 14.98 9.82
N TYR A 214 -10.84 13.77 9.71
CA TYR A 214 -9.57 13.54 9.02
C TYR A 214 -9.72 13.39 7.50
N ASN A 215 -10.76 12.70 7.02
CA ASN A 215 -11.11 12.56 5.60
C ASN A 215 -9.94 12.15 4.69
N TYR A 216 -9.18 11.13 5.08
CA TYR A 216 -8.08 10.61 4.29
C TYR A 216 -8.63 9.91 3.04
N ASN A 217 -8.53 10.57 1.89
CA ASN A 217 -9.09 10.11 0.63
C ASN A 217 -8.14 9.27 -0.22
N ARG A 218 -6.90 9.03 0.25
CA ARG A 218 -5.88 8.23 -0.45
C ARG A 218 -5.64 6.93 0.31
N GLY A 219 -5.68 5.80 -0.41
CA GLY A 219 -5.32 4.48 0.14
C GLY A 219 -3.89 4.44 0.74
N ARG A 220 -2.97 5.25 0.23
CA ARG A 220 -1.61 5.42 0.76
C ARG A 220 -1.54 6.15 2.11
N ASP A 221 -2.49 7.03 2.41
CA ASP A 221 -2.49 7.82 3.65
C ASP A 221 -3.11 7.05 4.83
N ILE A 222 -3.98 6.09 4.54
CA ILE A 222 -4.59 5.21 5.55
C ILE A 222 -3.65 4.07 5.98
N GLN A 223 -2.58 3.81 5.26
CA GLN A 223 -1.57 2.80 5.61
C GLN A 223 -0.69 3.27 6.76
N GLU A 224 -0.41 2.36 7.70
CA GLU A 224 0.50 2.60 8.82
C GLU A 224 1.97 2.51 8.41
N ALA A 225 2.26 1.65 7.44
CA ALA A 225 3.57 1.52 6.84
C ALA A 225 3.39 1.24 5.35
N ARG A 226 4.28 1.74 4.51
CA ARG A 226 4.26 1.44 3.08
C ARG A 226 5.65 1.36 2.49
N LEU A 227 5.76 0.58 1.43
CA LEU A 227 6.94 0.50 0.63
C LEU A 227 6.55 0.48 -0.85
N SER A 228 7.12 1.42 -1.59
CA SER A 228 6.86 1.65 -3.00
C SER A 228 8.03 1.18 -3.85
N PHE A 229 7.78 0.46 -4.94
CA PHE A 229 8.83 -0.02 -5.84
C PHE A 229 8.33 -0.17 -7.27
N VAL A 230 9.25 -0.06 -8.23
CA VAL A 230 8.97 -0.41 -9.64
C VAL A 230 9.55 -1.81 -9.91
N PRO A 231 8.73 -2.83 -10.18
CA PRO A 231 9.22 -4.16 -10.54
C PRO A 231 9.80 -4.18 -11.95
N GLU A 232 11.00 -4.73 -12.09
CA GLU A 232 11.68 -4.91 -13.36
C GLU A 232 11.83 -6.42 -13.64
N PRO A 233 11.04 -6.98 -14.57
CA PRO A 233 11.13 -8.39 -14.88
C PRO A 233 12.49 -8.66 -15.52
N THR A 234 13.27 -9.55 -14.92
CA THR A 234 14.58 -9.96 -15.42
C THR A 234 14.56 -11.38 -15.90
N CYS A 235 15.47 -11.64 -16.83
CA CYS A 235 15.36 -12.75 -17.74
C CYS A 235 16.79 -13.29 -17.87
N GLU A 236 17.18 -14.19 -16.97
CA GLU A 236 18.43 -14.94 -17.13
C GLU A 236 18.32 -15.74 -18.43
N GLN A 237 19.38 -15.77 -19.23
CA GLN A 237 19.46 -16.35 -20.59
C GLN A 237 19.07 -17.84 -20.63
N ASN A 238 17.79 -18.15 -20.46
CA ASN A 238 17.22 -19.49 -20.53
C ASN A 238 16.16 -19.54 -21.65
N ALA A 239 15.75 -20.76 -22.03
CA ALA A 239 14.79 -20.98 -23.12
C ALA A 239 13.44 -20.28 -22.91
N ASN A 240 13.02 -20.04 -21.66
CA ASN A 240 11.78 -19.29 -21.37
C ASN A 240 11.94 -17.80 -21.67
N CYS A 241 13.15 -17.27 -21.49
CA CYS A 241 13.49 -15.93 -21.93
C CYS A 241 13.58 -15.83 -23.46
N GLN A 242 13.96 -16.91 -24.13
CA GLN A 242 13.81 -17.00 -25.58
C GLN A 242 12.34 -16.98 -25.98
N ILE A 243 11.39 -17.59 -25.27
CA ILE A 243 9.96 -17.46 -25.59
C ILE A 243 9.45 -16.03 -25.39
N LEU A 244 9.95 -15.27 -24.41
CA LEU A 244 9.62 -13.85 -24.28
C LEU A 244 10.25 -13.01 -25.40
N ASN A 245 11.47 -13.35 -25.82
CA ASN A 245 12.18 -12.66 -26.91
C ASN A 245 11.80 -13.17 -28.33
N GLN A 246 11.26 -14.38 -28.48
CA GLN A 246 10.92 -15.07 -29.75
C GLN A 246 9.40 -15.20 -29.94
N GLY A 247 8.63 -15.17 -28.85
CA GLY A 247 7.19 -14.91 -28.85
C GLY A 247 6.83 -13.51 -29.37
N MET A 248 7.84 -12.69 -29.70
CA MET A 248 7.69 -11.58 -30.64
C MET A 248 7.14 -12.00 -32.01
N TRP A 249 7.13 -13.30 -32.39
CA TRP A 249 6.59 -13.73 -33.68
C TRP A 249 5.81 -15.06 -33.73
N GLN A 250 5.91 -15.98 -32.75
CA GLN A 250 5.17 -17.24 -32.78
C GLN A 250 4.77 -17.70 -31.38
N ALA A 251 3.46 -17.82 -31.11
CA ALA A 251 2.95 -18.45 -29.91
C ALA A 251 3.34 -19.95 -29.93
N PRO A 252 3.90 -20.52 -28.84
CA PRO A 252 4.13 -21.95 -28.77
C PRO A 252 2.81 -22.69 -28.65
N ASP A 253 2.59 -23.70 -29.49
CA ASP A 253 1.50 -24.67 -29.33
C ASP A 253 1.73 -25.48 -28.06
N TRP A 254 1.07 -25.09 -26.97
CA TRP A 254 1.02 -25.89 -25.75
C TRP A 254 -0.13 -26.93 -25.89
N PRO A 255 0.13 -28.22 -25.63
CA PRO A 255 -0.93 -29.22 -25.65
C PRO A 255 -1.85 -29.00 -24.44
N TYR A 256 -3.13 -28.79 -24.73
CA TYR A 256 -4.23 -28.79 -23.77
C TYR A 256 -4.47 -30.17 -23.17
#